data_AF-A0A2G5BKX6-F1
#
_entry.id   AF-A0A2G5BKX6-F1
#
_cell.length_a   1.000
_cell.length_b   1.000
_cell.length_c   1.000
_cell.angle_alpha   90.00
_cell.angle_beta   90.00
_cell.angle_gamma   90.00
#
_symmetry.space_group_name_H-M   'P 1'
#
loop_
_entity.id
_entity.type
_entity.pdbx_description
1 polymer ?
#
loop_
_entity_poly.entity_id
_entity_poly.type
_entity_poly.pdbx_seq_one_letter_code
_entity_poly.pdbx_strand_id
1 'polypeptide(L)'
;MEYLQKSAIDFAKKNPQIEVVVQPRPSRHPIIRAFYTNGFQKTKCVRKCTVEEIPEVVKSLRDHSGHKLRRWNKYVISDTPSVRGIYSPFHVNEIHSITDLKTKN
;
A
#
# COMPACT_ATOMS: atom_id res chain seq x y z
N MET A 1 -27.72 -1.34 13.43
CA MET A 1 -28.23 -0.82 12.13
C MET A 1 -28.05 0.69 11.98
N GLU A 2 -27.72 1.42 13.05
CA GLU A 2 -27.62 2.88 13.03
C GLU A 2 -26.61 3.45 12.02
N TYR A 3 -25.41 2.86 11.92
CA TYR A 3 -24.38 3.33 10.99
C TYR A 3 -24.83 3.37 9.51
N LEU A 4 -25.59 2.38 9.06
CA LEU A 4 -26.02 2.28 7.66
C LEU A 4 -27.05 3.35 7.28
N GLN A 5 -27.87 3.79 8.23
CA GLN A 5 -28.95 4.74 7.96
C GLN A 5 -28.47 6.19 7.88
N LYS A 6 -27.49 6.56 8.72
CA LYS A 6 -27.00 7.94 8.80
C LYS A 6 -25.64 8.08 8.13
N SER A 7 -24.62 7.46 8.74
CA SER A 7 -23.22 7.73 8.42
C SER A 7 -22.73 7.13 7.09
N ALA A 8 -23.29 5.99 6.67
CA ALA A 8 -22.87 5.34 5.43
C ALA A 8 -23.23 6.17 4.17
N ILE A 9 -24.38 6.84 4.18
CA ILE A 9 -24.83 7.70 3.06
C ILE A 9 -23.90 8.91 2.95
N ASP A 10 -23.57 9.55 4.08
CA ASP A 10 -22.63 10.68 4.11
C ASP A 10 -21.23 10.28 3.66
N PHE A 11 -20.78 9.07 4.02
CA PHE A 11 -19.51 8.53 3.53
C PHE A 11 -19.51 8.37 2.00
N ALA A 12 -20.57 7.80 1.42
CA ALA A 12 -20.70 7.65 -0.02
C ALA A 12 -20.73 9.01 -0.74
N LYS A 13 -21.47 9.99 -0.22
CA LYS A 13 -21.51 11.36 -0.75
C LYS A 13 -20.13 12.05 -0.73
N LYS A 14 -19.34 11.82 0.33
CA LYS A 14 -18.00 12.40 0.46
C LYS A 14 -16.95 11.71 -0.41
N ASN A 15 -17.18 10.47 -0.83
CA ASN A 15 -16.24 9.68 -1.63
C ASN A 15 -16.96 9.10 -2.86
N PRO A 16 -17.37 9.93 -3.83
CA PRO A 16 -18.16 9.49 -4.99
C PRO A 16 -17.41 8.48 -5.88
N GLN A 17 -16.08 8.39 -5.76
CA GLN A 17 -15.24 7.42 -6.47
C GLN A 17 -15.37 5.98 -5.92
N ILE A 18 -16.07 5.77 -4.81
CA ILE A 18 -16.20 4.46 -4.15
C ILE A 18 -17.65 3.98 -4.23
N GLU A 19 -17.85 2.80 -4.81
CA GLU A 19 -19.14 2.14 -4.79
C GLU A 19 -19.40 1.50 -3.43
N VAL A 20 -20.52 1.86 -2.79
CA VAL A 20 -20.93 1.33 -1.49
C VAL A 20 -22.15 0.44 -1.66
N VAL A 21 -21.94 -0.87 -1.55
CA VAL A 21 -23.00 -1.89 -1.66
C VAL A 21 -23.32 -2.46 -0.29
N VAL A 22 -24.60 -2.47 0.07
CA VAL A 22 -25.10 -3.08 1.31
C VAL A 22 -25.75 -4.40 1.00
N GLN A 23 -25.19 -5.49 1.53
CA GLN A 23 -25.75 -6.83 1.38
C GLN A 23 -26.18 -7.39 2.75
N PRO A 24 -27.45 -7.78 2.94
CA PRO A 24 -27.89 -8.44 4.16
C PRO A 24 -27.23 -9.83 4.27
N ARG A 25 -26.78 -10.19 5.47
CA ARG A 25 -26.11 -11.48 5.73
C ARG A 25 -26.73 -12.17 6.94
N PRO A 26 -27.80 -12.96 6.76
CA PRO A 26 -28.44 -13.67 7.85
C PRO A 26 -27.48 -14.69 8.48
N SER A 27 -27.57 -14.85 9.81
CA SER A 27 -26.82 -15.86 10.59
C SER A 27 -25.29 -15.79 10.46
N ARG A 28 -24.73 -14.65 10.04
CA ARG A 28 -23.27 -14.45 9.90
C ARG A 28 -22.85 -13.15 10.59
N HIS A 29 -21.58 -13.09 10.99
CA HIS A 29 -21.02 -11.86 11.56
C HIS A 29 -21.00 -10.74 10.51
N PRO A 30 -21.31 -9.49 10.92
CA PRO A 30 -21.21 -8.35 10.04
C PRO A 30 -19.74 -8.09 9.72
N ILE A 31 -19.46 -7.85 8.43
CA ILE A 31 -18.12 -7.51 7.96
C ILE A 31 -18.23 -6.36 6.99
N ILE A 32 -17.11 -5.66 6.82
CA ILE A 32 -16.89 -4.70 5.75
C ILE A 32 -15.83 -5.30 4.84
N ARG A 33 -16.14 -5.36 3.54
CA ARG A 33 -15.23 -5.82 2.50
C ARG A 33 -14.88 -4.63 1.62
N ALA A 34 -13.59 -4.36 1.48
CA ALA A 34 -13.06 -3.42 0.52
C ALA A 34 -12.49 -4.20 -0.67
N PHE A 35 -12.93 -3.84 -1.87
CA PHE A 35 -12.38 -4.30 -3.13
C PHE A 35 -11.55 -3.15 -3.71
N TYR A 36 -10.32 -3.44 -4.10
CA TYR A 36 -9.40 -2.46 -4.65
C TYR A 36 -9.23 -2.67 -6.15
N THR A 37 -8.80 -1.63 -6.86
CA THR A 37 -8.63 -1.64 -8.33
C THR A 37 -7.59 -2.64 -8.81
N ASN A 38 -6.64 -3.03 -7.95
CA ASN A 38 -5.62 -4.04 -8.24
C ASN A 38 -6.11 -5.48 -8.02
N GLY A 39 -7.41 -5.70 -7.79
CA GLY A 39 -8.00 -7.01 -7.53
C GLY A 39 -7.80 -7.54 -6.11
N PHE A 40 -7.09 -6.82 -5.25
CA PHE A 40 -6.98 -7.17 -3.85
C PHE A 40 -8.31 -6.98 -3.12
N GLN A 41 -8.55 -7.78 -2.09
CA GLN A 41 -9.68 -7.61 -1.19
C GLN A 41 -9.22 -7.62 0.26
N LYS A 42 -9.79 -6.73 1.07
CA LYS A 42 -9.53 -6.66 2.51
C LYS A 42 -10.84 -6.72 3.27
N THR A 43 -10.93 -7.66 4.22
CA THR A 43 -12.12 -7.86 5.03
C THR A 43 -11.83 -7.50 6.49
N LYS A 44 -12.73 -6.74 7.12
CA LYS A 44 -12.72 -6.47 8.56
C LYS A 44 -14.07 -6.85 9.19
N CYS A 45 -14.03 -7.64 10.26
CA CYS A 45 -15.20 -7.96 11.05
C CYS A 45 -15.55 -6.79 11.98
N VAL A 46 -16.83 -6.44 12.05
CA VAL A 46 -17.33 -5.31 12.87
C VAL A 46 -18.35 -5.77 13.92
N ARG A 47 -18.34 -7.06 14.30
CA ARG A 47 -19.28 -7.62 15.30
C ARG A 47 -19.17 -6.94 16.67
N LYS A 48 -17.95 -6.62 17.10
CA LYS A 48 -17.65 -6.04 18.42
C LYS A 48 -17.25 -4.56 18.34
N CYS A 49 -17.53 -3.91 17.21
CA CYS A 49 -17.26 -2.48 17.05
C CYS A 49 -18.48 -1.67 17.46
N THR A 50 -18.27 -0.53 18.10
CA THR A 50 -19.33 0.44 18.36
C THR A 50 -19.67 1.24 17.09
N VAL A 51 -20.75 2.01 17.11
CA VAL A 51 -21.19 2.79 15.94
C VAL A 51 -20.16 3.87 15.58
N GLU A 52 -19.45 4.38 16.56
CA GLU A 52 -18.43 5.42 16.46
C GLU A 52 -17.11 4.90 15.90
N GLU A 53 -16.78 3.63 16.17
CA GLU A 53 -15.55 2.98 15.68
C GLU A 53 -15.65 2.53 14.20
N ILE A 54 -16.86 2.20 13.72
CA ILE A 54 -17.08 1.77 12.34
C ILE A 54 -16.57 2.80 11.31
N PRO A 55 -16.83 4.12 11.44
CA PRO A 55 -16.22 5.14 10.59
C PRO A 55 -14.70 5.05 10.48
N GLU A 56 -14.00 4.77 11.58
CA GLU A 56 -12.54 4.65 11.58
C GLU A 56 -12.08 3.40 10.82
N VAL A 57 -12.81 2.28 10.99
CA VAL A 57 -12.57 1.06 10.21
C VAL A 57 -12.76 1.31 8.72
N VAL A 58 -13.84 2.00 8.33
CA VAL A 58 -14.11 2.34 6.93
C VAL A 58 -13.06 3.31 6.38
N LYS A 59 -12.67 4.32 7.15
CA LYS A 59 -11.59 5.25 6.79
C LYS A 59 -10.26 4.50 6.59
N SER A 60 -9.92 3.58 7.49
CA SER A 60 -8.71 2.75 7.38
C SER A 60 -8.73 1.86 6.13
N LEU A 61 -9.89 1.34 5.73
CA LEU A 61 -10.03 0.57 4.48
C LEU A 61 -9.91 1.47 3.25
N ARG A 62 -10.47 2.68 3.29
CA ARG A 62 -10.34 3.66 2.20
C ARG A 62 -8.89 4.12 2.00
N ASP A 63 -8.21 4.43 3.09
CA ASP A 63 -6.84 5.00 3.06
C ASP A 63 -5.77 3.93 2.76
N HIS A 64 -6.18 2.67 2.61
CA HIS A 64 -5.29 1.56 2.30
C HIS A 64 -4.98 1.50 0.79
N SER A 65 -3.72 1.27 0.43
CA SER A 65 -3.26 1.19 -0.97
C SER A 65 -3.72 -0.05 -1.75
N GLY A 66 -4.38 -0.98 -1.08
CA GLY A 66 -4.80 -2.26 -1.69
C GLY A 66 -3.67 -3.27 -1.86
N HIS A 67 -2.45 -3.03 -1.37
CA HIS A 67 -1.39 -4.04 -1.43
C HIS A 67 -1.43 -5.00 -0.23
N LYS A 68 -0.96 -6.24 -0.42
CA LYS A 68 -0.79 -7.18 0.69
C LYS A 68 0.17 -6.58 1.72
N LEU A 69 -0.25 -6.62 3.00
CA LEU A 69 0.60 -6.15 4.09
C LEU A 69 1.89 -6.97 4.11
N ARG A 70 3.02 -6.28 3.93
CA ARG A 70 4.36 -6.87 3.94
C ARG A 70 5.28 -6.03 4.78
N ARG A 71 6.31 -6.67 5.35
CA ARG A 71 7.39 -5.96 6.00
C ARG A 71 8.22 -5.25 4.93
N TRP A 72 8.43 -3.96 5.10
CA TRP A 72 9.31 -3.18 4.24
C TRP A 72 10.72 -3.17 4.84
N ASN A 73 11.71 -3.57 4.05
CA ASN A 73 13.12 -3.54 4.48
C ASN A 73 13.77 -2.17 4.25
N LYS A 74 13.20 -1.36 3.34
CA LYS A 74 13.65 -0.01 3.01
C LYS A 74 12.50 0.97 3.24
N TYR A 75 12.81 2.14 3.76
CA TYR A 75 11.83 3.21 3.98
C TYR A 75 11.36 3.85 2.67
N VAL A 76 12.24 3.92 1.67
CA VAL A 76 11.96 4.51 0.36
C VAL A 76 12.29 3.50 -0.72
N ILE A 77 11.40 3.36 -1.69
CA ILE A 77 11.61 2.60 -2.92
C ILE A 77 11.70 3.62 -4.04
N SER A 78 12.84 3.65 -4.71
CA SER A 78 13.10 4.52 -5.84
C SER A 78 13.35 3.66 -7.07
N ASP A 79 12.77 4.04 -8.20
CA ASP A 79 13.07 3.42 -9.49
C ASP A 79 14.48 3.81 -9.97
N THR A 80 14.97 4.97 -9.53
CA THR A 80 16.34 5.46 -9.78
C THR A 80 17.14 5.49 -8.47
N PRO A 81 17.83 4.41 -8.10
CA PRO A 81 18.55 4.34 -6.83
C PRO A 81 19.80 5.22 -6.77
N SER A 82 20.36 5.63 -7.91
CA SER A 82 21.53 6.51 -7.99
C SER A 82 21.35 7.57 -9.06
N VAL A 83 21.69 8.82 -8.73
CA VAL A 83 21.62 9.97 -9.66
C VAL A 83 22.75 9.94 -10.69
N ARG A 84 23.96 9.49 -10.30
CA ARG A 84 25.16 9.48 -11.16
C ARG A 84 25.43 8.14 -11.84
N GLY A 85 24.50 7.18 -11.73
CA GLY A 85 24.68 5.81 -12.17
C GLY A 85 25.08 4.87 -11.03
N ILE A 86 24.78 3.58 -11.22
CA ILE A 86 25.13 2.54 -10.26
C ILE A 86 26.60 2.20 -10.45
N TYR A 87 27.34 2.03 -9.35
CA TYR A 87 28.72 1.59 -9.41
C TYR A 87 28.84 0.27 -10.20
N SER A 88 29.83 0.20 -11.09
CA SER A 88 30.24 -1.04 -11.77
C SER A 88 31.75 -1.18 -11.61
N PRO A 89 32.28 -2.38 -11.31
CA PRO A 89 33.72 -2.61 -11.28
C PRO A 89 34.43 -2.25 -12.60
N PHE A 90 33.67 -2.17 -13.69
CA PHE A 90 34.17 -1.82 -15.02
C PHE A 90 34.04 -0.32 -15.36
N HIS A 91 33.54 0.52 -14.45
CA HIS A 91 33.57 1.99 -14.60
C HIS A 91 34.95 2.55 -14.23
N VAL A 92 36.00 2.04 -14.87
CA VAL A 92 37.37 2.53 -14.73
C VAL A 92 37.69 3.40 -15.93
N ASN A 93 38.11 4.65 -15.71
CA ASN A 93 38.45 5.58 -16.79
C ASN A 93 39.79 5.25 -17.47
N GLU A 94 40.59 4.34 -16.90
CA GLU A 94 41.92 4.00 -17.40
C GLU A 94 42.13 2.48 -17.41
N ILE A 95 42.41 1.95 -18.60
CA ILE A 95 43.04 0.63 -18.74
C ILE A 95 44.50 0.86 -18.42
N HIS A 96 44.96 0.50 -17.21
CA HIS A 96 46.39 0.52 -16.91
C HIS A 96 47.11 -0.43 -17.87
N SER A 97 47.84 0.12 -18.85
CA SER A 97 48.73 -0.65 -19.70
C SER A 97 49.91 -1.16 -18.87
N ILE A 98 50.31 -2.40 -19.12
CA ILE A 98 51.31 -3.20 -18.37
C ILE A 98 52.72 -2.56 -18.37
N THR A 99 52.90 -1.40 -18.98
CA THR A 99 54.16 -0.63 -19.06
C THR A 99 54.60 0.04 -17.75
N ASP A 100 53.72 0.17 -16.76
CA ASP A 100 54.03 0.93 -15.52
C ASP A 100 54.84 0.15 -14.46
N LEU A 101 55.26 -1.08 -14.75
CA LEU A 101 55.99 -1.95 -13.80
C LEU A 101 57.52 -1.97 -13.94
N LYS A 102 58.13 -1.04 -14.67
CA LYS A 102 59.61 -0.94 -14.75
C LYS A 102 60.11 0.39 -14.21
N THR A 103 60.38 0.43 -12.91
CA THR A 103 61.67 0.85 -12.31
C THR A 103 61.55 0.85 -10.78
N LYS A 104 62.04 -0.21 -10.13
CA LYS A 104 62.65 -0.10 -8.81
C LYS A 104 64.10 -0.52 -9.00
N ASN A 105 64.99 0.47 -9.04
CA ASN A 105 66.40 0.27 -8.72
C ASN A 105 66.53 0.19 -7.20
#